data_AF-A0A1G1CCF8-F1
#
_entry.id   AF-A0A1G1CCF8-F1
#
_cell.length_a   1.000
_cell.length_b   1.000
_cell.length_c   1.000
_cell.angle_alpha   90.00
_cell.angle_beta   90.00
_cell.angle_gamma   90.00
#
_symmetry.space_group_name_H-M   'P 1'
#
loop_
_entity.id
_entity.type
_entity.pdbx_description
1 polymer ?
#
loop_
_entity_poly.entity_id
_entity_poly.type
_entity_poly.pdbx_seq_one_letter_code
_entity_poly.pdbx_strand_id
1 'polypeptide(L)'
;MSENFPDTKDKQLIKALASLKTPAEVQAFLRDIFTISEIKEAANRFEMARLLWSTKKSYLEIAAATKASATTVTRVADWLFKKGGSGYQVALKRLFPSKKS
;
A
#
# COMPACT_ATOMS: atom_id res chain seq x y z
N MET A 1 3.56 22.28 -13.97
CA MET A 1 3.32 22.56 -12.54
C MET A 1 3.71 21.31 -11.78
N SER A 2 4.69 21.39 -10.89
CA SER A 2 5.10 20.27 -10.04
C SER A 2 3.97 20.05 -9.03
N GLU A 3 3.32 18.89 -9.06
CA GLU A 3 2.33 18.53 -8.03
C GLU A 3 3.07 18.38 -6.69
N ASN A 4 2.98 19.42 -5.87
CA ASN A 4 3.70 19.50 -4.61
C ASN A 4 2.89 18.77 -3.53
N PHE A 5 3.03 17.45 -3.46
CA PHE A 5 2.49 16.66 -2.35
C PHE A 5 3.49 16.66 -1.19
N PRO A 6 3.07 16.96 0.06
CA PRO A 6 1.71 17.27 0.52
C PRO A 6 1.40 18.78 0.65
N ASP A 7 0.19 19.21 0.24
CA ASP A 7 -0.40 20.54 0.51
C ASP A 7 -1.07 20.59 1.91
N THR A 8 -1.63 21.75 2.31
CA THR A 8 -2.40 21.96 3.54
C THR A 8 -3.51 20.92 3.75
N LYS A 9 -4.30 20.61 2.72
CA LYS A 9 -5.39 19.61 2.84
C LYS A 9 -4.83 18.19 3.03
N ASP A 10 -3.76 17.85 2.30
CA ASP A 10 -3.10 16.54 2.42
C ASP A 10 -2.51 16.34 3.82
N LYS A 11 -1.90 17.39 4.39
CA LYS A 11 -1.35 17.36 5.75
C LYS A 11 -2.44 17.09 6.80
N GLN A 12 -3.63 17.67 6.64
CA GLN A 12 -4.75 17.41 7.53
C GLN A 12 -5.22 15.95 7.43
N LEU A 13 -5.34 15.42 6.21
CA LEU A 13 -5.71 14.02 5.99
C LEU A 13 -4.67 13.06 6.57
N ILE A 14 -3.37 13.32 6.36
CA ILE A 14 -2.27 12.53 6.94
C ILE A 14 -2.35 12.55 8.46
N LYS A 15 -2.62 13.71 9.07
CA LYS A 15 -2.75 13.84 10.52
C LYS A 15 -3.97 13.07 11.05
N ALA A 16 -5.10 13.12 10.34
CA ALA A 16 -6.28 12.34 10.70
C ALA A 16 -5.99 10.83 10.68
N LEU A 17 -5.42 10.33 9.59
CA LEU A 17 -5.01 8.92 9.45
C LEU A 17 -4.02 8.47 10.53
N ALA A 18 -3.04 9.31 10.87
CA ALA A 18 -2.05 9.02 11.90
C ALA A 18 -2.61 9.06 13.34
N SER A 19 -3.78 9.68 13.54
CA SER A 19 -4.42 9.78 14.86
C SER A 19 -5.26 8.55 15.24
N LEU A 20 -5.66 7.75 14.24
CA LEU A 20 -6.46 6.53 14.44
C LEU A 20 -5.61 5.45 15.12
N LYS A 21 -6.16 4.80 16.16
CA LYS A 21 -5.39 3.85 16.99
C LYS A 21 -5.85 2.41 16.83
N THR A 22 -7.13 2.20 16.49
CA THR A 22 -7.72 0.88 16.41
C THR A 22 -8.08 0.48 14.98
N PRO A 23 -8.06 -0.82 14.63
CA PRO A 23 -8.52 -1.28 13.32
C PRO A 23 -9.97 -0.89 13.01
N ALA A 24 -10.84 -0.79 14.03
CA ALA A 24 -12.24 -0.40 13.86
C ALA A 24 -12.38 1.07 13.42
N GLU A 25 -11.60 1.98 14.03
CA GLU A 25 -11.56 3.39 13.63
C GLU A 25 -11.05 3.54 12.19
N VAL A 26 -9.99 2.80 11.83
CA VAL A 26 -9.45 2.80 10.46
C VAL A 26 -10.47 2.25 9.47
N GLN A 27 -11.16 1.18 9.81
CA GLN A 27 -12.19 0.59 8.94
C GLN A 27 -13.35 1.57 8.68
N ALA A 28 -13.86 2.22 9.72
CA ALA A 28 -14.93 3.20 9.59
C ALA A 28 -14.46 4.39 8.72
N PHE A 29 -13.29 4.94 9.02
CA PHE A 29 -12.72 6.06 8.27
C PHE A 29 -12.47 5.74 6.79
N LEU A 30 -11.95 4.55 6.48
CA LEU A 30 -11.78 4.11 5.09
C LEU A 30 -13.12 4.01 4.36
N ARG A 31 -14.18 3.55 5.03
CA ARG A 31 -15.51 3.41 4.42
C ARG A 31 -16.20 4.75 4.18
N ASP A 32 -15.92 5.76 5.00
CA ASP A 32 -16.43 7.12 4.87
C ASP A 32 -15.80 7.87 3.68
N ILE A 33 -14.49 7.67 3.46
CA ILE A 33 -13.74 8.37 2.40
C ILE A 33 -13.77 7.61 1.07
N PHE A 34 -13.72 6.28 1.12
CA PHE A 34 -13.60 5.46 -0.08
C PHE A 34 -14.81 4.57 -0.31
N THR A 35 -15.05 4.27 -1.58
CA THR A 35 -15.97 3.22 -1.99
C THR A 35 -15.40 1.83 -1.70
N ILE A 36 -16.27 0.83 -1.64
CA ILE A 36 -15.87 -0.57 -1.43
C ILE A 36 -14.89 -1.04 -2.51
N SER A 37 -15.07 -0.59 -3.76
CA SER A 37 -14.20 -0.93 -4.88
C SER A 37 -12.80 -0.35 -4.68
N GLU A 38 -12.68 0.91 -4.29
CA GLU A 38 -11.38 1.56 -4.05
C GLU A 38 -10.63 0.92 -2.88
N ILE A 39 -11.33 0.55 -1.81
CA ILE A 39 -10.74 -0.17 -0.68
C ILE A 39 -10.20 -1.53 -1.14
N LYS A 40 -10.97 -2.27 -1.95
CA LYS A 40 -10.53 -3.55 -2.52
C LYS A 40 -9.33 -3.38 -3.44
N GLU A 41 -9.30 -2.34 -4.26
CA GLU A 41 -8.15 -2.03 -5.12
C GLU A 41 -6.90 -1.68 -4.31
N ALA A 42 -7.04 -0.86 -3.26
CA ALA A 42 -5.95 -0.52 -2.36
C ALA A 42 -5.43 -1.74 -1.61
N ALA A 43 -6.33 -2.61 -1.12
CA ALA A 43 -5.99 -3.87 -0.49
C ALA A 43 -5.23 -4.79 -1.45
N ASN A 44 -5.68 -4.89 -2.71
CA ASN A 44 -5.01 -5.68 -3.73
C ASN A 44 -3.58 -5.17 -4.01
N ARG A 45 -3.38 -3.85 -4.06
CA ARG A 45 -2.04 -3.24 -4.21
C ARG A 45 -1.14 -3.57 -3.02
N PHE A 46 -1.68 -3.55 -1.81
CA PHE A 46 -0.93 -3.94 -0.62
C PHE A 46 -0.57 -5.43 -0.64
N GLU A 47 -1.47 -6.31 -1.10
CA GLU A 47 -1.20 -7.73 -1.27
C GLU A 47 -0.09 -7.98 -2.30
N MET A 48 -0.11 -7.29 -3.44
CA MET A 48 0.99 -7.33 -4.41
C MET A 48 2.32 -6.94 -3.76
N ALA A 49 2.35 -5.84 -3.00
CA ALA A 49 3.56 -5.40 -2.30
C ALA A 49 4.04 -6.44 -1.27
N ARG A 50 3.11 -7.09 -0.56
CA ARG A 50 3.42 -8.17 0.38
C ARG A 50 4.02 -9.39 -0.32
N LEU A 51 3.45 -9.82 -1.44
CA LEU A 51 3.96 -10.95 -2.22
C LEU A 51 5.35 -10.66 -2.80
N LEU A 52 5.55 -9.45 -3.32
CA LEU A 52 6.85 -8.96 -3.78
C LEU A 52 7.89 -8.93 -2.67
N TRP A 53 7.48 -8.59 -1.44
CA TRP A 53 8.38 -8.51 -0.29
C TRP A 53 8.73 -9.88 0.32
N SER A 54 7.77 -10.80 0.36
CA SER A 54 7.89 -12.07 1.09
C SER A 54 8.26 -13.27 0.23
N THR A 55 8.10 -13.19 -1.09
CA THR A 55 8.31 -14.32 -2.00
C THR A 55 9.29 -13.97 -3.11
N LYS A 56 9.93 -14.98 -3.70
CA LYS A 56 10.75 -14.83 -4.93
C LYS A 56 9.93 -15.05 -6.21
N LYS A 57 8.59 -14.95 -6.14
CA LYS A 57 7.71 -15.16 -7.30
C LYS A 57 7.97 -14.11 -8.37
N SER A 58 7.85 -14.50 -9.63
CA SER A 58 7.92 -13.60 -10.76
C SER A 58 6.73 -12.63 -10.79
N TYR A 59 6.88 -11.48 -11.47
CA TYR A 59 5.79 -10.50 -11.59
C TYR A 59 4.53 -11.07 -12.26
N LEU A 60 4.70 -12.04 -13.17
CA LEU A 60 3.57 -12.72 -13.83
C LEU A 60 2.79 -13.60 -12.86
N GLU A 61 3.48 -14.35 -11.99
CA GLU A 61 2.82 -15.18 -10.97
C GLU A 61 2.08 -14.31 -9.94
N ILE A 62 2.66 -13.18 -9.57
CA ILE A 62 2.01 -12.23 -8.64
C ILE A 62 0.78 -11.61 -9.31
N ALA A 63 0.89 -11.21 -10.58
CA ALA A 63 -0.24 -10.68 -11.35
C ALA A 63 -1.39 -11.69 -11.46
N ALA A 64 -1.07 -12.96 -11.72
CA ALA A 64 -2.06 -14.04 -11.76
C ALA A 64 -2.72 -14.26 -10.40
N ALA A 65 -1.95 -14.25 -9.31
CA ALA A 65 -2.45 -14.45 -7.95
C ALA A 65 -3.37 -13.31 -7.48
N THR A 66 -3.04 -12.06 -7.83
CA THR A 66 -3.78 -10.86 -7.41
C THR A 66 -4.84 -10.41 -8.41
N LYS A 67 -5.04 -11.19 -9.50
CA LYS A 67 -5.92 -10.83 -10.62
C LYS A 67 -5.65 -9.42 -11.17
N ALA A 68 -4.39 -8.99 -11.11
CA ALA A 68 -3.94 -7.69 -11.56
C ALA A 68 -3.14 -7.81 -12.87
N SER A 69 -2.97 -6.71 -13.59
CA SER A 69 -2.08 -6.70 -14.75
C SER A 69 -0.60 -6.73 -14.31
N ALA A 70 0.27 -7.32 -15.14
CA ALA A 70 1.72 -7.28 -14.90
C ALA A 70 2.24 -5.83 -14.79
N THR A 71 1.68 -4.91 -15.58
CA THR A 71 1.98 -3.47 -15.51
C THR A 71 1.66 -2.87 -14.13
N THR A 72 0.53 -3.28 -13.52
CA THR A 72 0.17 -2.85 -12.16
C THR A 72 1.18 -3.35 -11.15
N VAL A 73 1.58 -4.62 -11.23
CA VAL A 73 2.58 -5.22 -10.32
C VAL A 73 3.93 -4.51 -10.46
N THR A 74 4.40 -4.23 -11.67
CA THR A 74 5.65 -3.51 -11.90
C THR A 74 5.62 -2.11 -11.29
N ARG A 75 4.49 -1.38 -11.43
CA ARG A 75 4.35 -0.06 -10.78
C ARG A 75 4.43 -0.16 -9.25
N VAL A 76 3.79 -1.17 -8.65
CA VAL A 76 3.87 -1.40 -7.20
C VAL A 76 5.30 -1.77 -6.79
N ALA A 77 5.98 -2.62 -7.55
CA ALA A 77 7.38 -3.00 -7.31
C ALA A 77 8.32 -1.78 -7.40
N ASP A 78 8.12 -0.90 -8.39
CA ASP A 78 8.89 0.33 -8.50
C ASP A 78 8.70 1.23 -7.27
N TRP A 79 7.47 1.38 -6.75
CA TRP A 79 7.22 2.11 -5.50
C TRP A 79 7.79 1.43 -4.26
N LEU A 80 7.84 0.10 -4.25
CA LEU A 80 8.35 -0.67 -3.12
C LEU A 80 9.89 -0.69 -3.05
N PHE A 81 10.57 -0.78 -4.20
CA PHE A 81 12.01 -1.01 -4.27
C PHE A 81 12.83 0.15 -4.83
N LYS A 82 12.27 0.95 -5.75
CA LYS A 82 13.04 1.96 -6.51
C LYS A 82 12.72 3.39 -6.12
N LYS A 83 11.45 3.72 -5.91
CA LYS A 83 11.01 5.08 -5.56
C LYS A 83 11.01 5.21 -4.03
N GLY A 84 11.54 6.31 -3.51
CA GLY A 84 11.76 6.57 -2.08
C GLY A 84 10.49 6.69 -1.20
N GLY A 85 9.35 6.16 -1.63
CA GLY A 85 8.11 6.06 -0.86
C GLY A 85 8.14 4.89 0.11
N SER A 86 8.82 5.05 1.24
CA SER A 86 9.05 3.99 2.24
C SER A 86 7.80 3.48 2.98
N GLY A 87 6.62 4.02 2.69
CA GLY A 87 5.36 3.65 3.36
C GLY A 87 5.04 2.16 3.30
N TYR A 88 5.16 1.52 2.12
CA TYR A 88 4.97 0.08 2.01
C TYR A 88 5.97 -0.69 2.86
N GLN A 89 7.26 -0.33 2.80
CA GLN A 89 8.30 -1.01 3.56
C GLN A 89 8.08 -0.88 5.07
N VAL A 90 7.65 0.28 5.56
CA VAL A 90 7.36 0.49 6.99
C VAL A 90 6.20 -0.40 7.44
N ALA A 91 5.08 -0.39 6.71
CA ALA A 91 3.93 -1.22 7.03
C ALA A 91 4.28 -2.72 6.96
N LEU A 92 4.96 -3.14 5.89
CA LEU A 92 5.38 -4.53 5.71
C LEU A 92 6.37 -5.00 6.78
N LYS A 93 7.35 -4.18 7.17
CA LYS A 93 8.29 -4.52 8.25
C LYS A 93 7.60 -4.68 9.61
N ARG A 94 6.57 -3.86 9.88
CA ARG A 94 5.81 -3.94 11.15
C ARG A 94 4.89 -5.15 11.19
N LEU A 95 4.23 -5.49 10.09
CA LEU A 95 3.25 -6.59 10.01
C LEU A 95 3.89 -7.95 9.69
N PHE A 96 4.97 -7.94 8.90
CA PHE A 96 5.69 -9.11 8.44
C PHE A 96 7.19 -8.90 8.66
N PRO A 97 7.64 -8.79 9.93
CA PRO A 97 9.07 -8.72 10.21
C PRO A 97 9.73 -9.97 9.63
N SER A 98 10.61 -9.79 8.63
CA SER A 98 11.40 -10.90 8.15
C SER A 98 12.29 -11.34 9.33
N LYS A 99 12.13 -12.57 9.79
CA LYS A 99 13.16 -13.20 10.62
C LYS A 99 14.44 -13.18 9.79
N LYS A 100 15.33 -12.23 10.07
CA LYS A 100 16.75 -12.44 9.83
C LYS A 100 17.15 -13.57 10.78
N SER A 101 17.17 -14.80 10.26
CA SER A 101 18.09 -15.82 10.75
C SER A 101 19.51 -15.41 10.39
#